data_AF-A0A7C6XLT6-F1
#
_entry.id   AF-A0A7C6XLT6-F1
#
_cell.length_a   1.000
_cell.length_b   1.000
_cell.length_c   1.000
_cell.angle_alpha   90.00
_cell.angle_beta   90.00
_cell.angle_gamma   90.00
#
_symmetry.space_group_name_H-M   'P 1'
#
loop_
_entity.id
_entity.type
_entity.pdbx_description
1 polymer ?
#
loop_
_entity_poly.entity_id
_entity_poly.type
_entity_poly.pdbx_seq_one_letter_code
_entity_poly.pdbx_strand_id
1 'polypeptide(L)' 'MYGTEEMMSVRCEHCGQMVSGMDEDDLVQNLRQHNRQMHDIETPEREAREKVRAHTRERGARR' A
#
# COMPACT_ATOMS: atom_id res chain seq x y z
N MET A 1 -6.88 10.87 24.54
CA MET A 1 -6.75 9.47 24.07
C MET A 1 -6.04 9.55 22.74
N TYR A 2 -4.81 9.09 22.63
CA TYR A 2 -4.08 9.11 21.37
C TYR A 2 -4.73 8.06 20.47
N GLY A 3 -5.44 8.52 19.44
CA GLY A 3 -5.91 7.64 18.39
C GLY A 3 -4.70 6.93 17.84
N THR A 4 -4.69 5.60 17.89
CA THR A 4 -3.78 4.80 17.09
C THR A 4 -4.13 5.12 15.64
N GLU A 5 -3.41 6.05 15.02
CA GLU A 5 -3.42 6.20 13.58
C GLU A 5 -3.04 4.82 13.04
N GLU A 6 -4.04 4.05 12.58
CA GLU A 6 -3.84 2.70 12.07
C GLU A 6 -3.06 2.82 10.78
N MET A 7 -1.74 2.85 10.89
CA MET A 7 -0.84 2.89 9.75
C MET A 7 -1.18 1.71 8.84
N MET A 8 -1.65 2.04 7.64
CA MET A 8 -1.94 1.05 6.62
C MET A 8 -0.62 0.50 6.09
N SER A 9 -0.62 -0.79 5.78
CA SER A 9 0.53 -1.43 5.16
C SER A 9 0.10 -2.42 4.09
N VAL A 10 0.73 -2.33 2.93
CA VAL A 10 0.51 -3.18 1.76
C VAL A 10 1.81 -3.91 1.45
N ARG A 11 1.72 -5.17 1.04
CA ARG A 11 2.87 -5.92 0.58
C ARG A 11 3.07 -5.65 -0.91
N CYS A 12 4.28 -5.27 -1.32
CA CYS A 12 4.65 -5.22 -2.73
C CYS A 12 4.66 -6.65 -3.30
N GLU A 13 4.00 -6.88 -4.42
CA GLU A 13 3.96 -8.21 -5.06
C GLU A 13 5.25 -8.56 -5.80
N HIS A 14 6.06 -7.55 -6.16
CA HIS A 14 7.27 -7.74 -6.96
C HIS A 14 8.48 -8.15 -6.12
N CYS A 15 8.64 -7.60 -4.90
CA CYS A 15 9.73 -7.98 -3.97
C CYS A 15 9.24 -8.60 -2.66
N GLY A 16 7.94 -8.51 -2.35
CA GLY A 16 7.41 -8.96 -1.07
C GLY A 16 7.66 -8.01 0.10
N GLN A 17 8.27 -6.84 -0.10
CA GLN A 17 8.49 -5.85 0.97
C GLN A 17 7.18 -5.21 1.42
N MET A 18 7.10 -4.89 2.72
CA MET A 18 5.99 -4.16 3.29
C MET A 18 6.19 -2.66 3.07
N VAL A 19 5.25 -2.04 2.37
CA VAL A 19 5.15 -0.59 2.21
C VAL A 19 4.09 -0.11 3.20
N SER A 20 4.38 0.96 3.94
CA SER A 20 3.48 1.53 4.94
C SER A 20 3.12 2.97 4.59
N GLY A 21 1.97 3.43 5.06
CA GLY A 21 1.44 4.78 4.82
C GLY A 21 0.44 5.16 5.90
N MET A 22 0.24 6.47 6.10
CA MET A 22 -0.73 6.96 7.09
C MET A 22 -2.15 6.72 6.61
N ASP A 23 -2.40 6.97 5.32
CA ASP A 23 -3.70 6.79 4.67
C ASP A 23 -3.58 6.03 3.35
N GLU A 24 -4.72 5.72 2.72
CA GLU A 24 -4.78 5.08 1.41
C GLU A 24 -3.94 5.82 0.36
N ASP A 25 -4.04 7.16 0.30
CA ASP A 25 -3.32 7.97 -0.68
C ASP A 25 -1.81 8.00 -0.44
N ASP A 26 -1.37 8.07 0.81
CA ASP A 26 0.06 7.95 1.15
C ASP A 26 0.59 6.56 0.81
N LEU A 27 -0.19 5.51 1.10
CA LEU A 27 0.19 4.14 0.77
C LEU A 27 0.28 3.93 -0.75
N VAL A 28 -0.62 4.53 -1.53
CA VAL A 28 -0.57 4.54 -3.00
C VAL A 28 0.72 5.23 -3.49
N GLN A 29 1.03 6.42 -2.98
CA GLN A 29 2.22 7.15 -3.37
C GLN A 29 3.49 6.37 -3.02
N ASN A 30 3.57 5.83 -1.81
CA ASN A 30 4.70 5.03 -1.35
C ASN A 30 4.85 3.74 -2.17
N LEU A 31 3.76 3.07 -2.52
CA LEU A 31 3.80 1.86 -3.35
C LEU A 31 4.28 2.17 -4.77
N ARG A 32 3.81 3.27 -5.38
CA ARG A 32 4.26 3.71 -6.70
C ARG A 32 5.73 4.08 -6.69
N GLN A 33 6.16 4.84 -5.69
CA GLN A 33 7.56 5.23 -5.54
C GLN A 33 8.45 4.01 -5.34
N HIS A 34 8.02 3.06 -4.50
CA HIS A 34 8.70 1.80 -4.29
C HIS A 34 8.82 0.99 -5.59
N ASN A 35 7.73 0.83 -6.34
CA ASN A 35 7.75 0.09 -7.62
C ASN A 35 8.69 0.75 -8.63
N ARG A 36 8.73 2.08 -8.68
CA ARG A 36 9.64 2.80 -9.56
C ARG A 36 11.10 2.66 -9.10
N GLN A 37 11.39 2.81 -7.82
CA GLN A 37 12.78 2.81 -7.32
C GLN A 37 13.38 1.40 -7.24
N MET A 38 12.59 0.40 -6.87
CA MET A 38 13.06 -0.96 -6.64
C MET A 38 12.90 -1.87 -7.85
N HIS A 39 11.93 -1.57 -8.73
CA HIS A 39 11.58 -2.42 -9.86
C HIS A 39 11.66 -1.72 -11.22
N ASP A 40 11.87 -0.40 -11.26
CA ASP A 40 11.78 0.43 -12.47
C ASP A 40 10.43 0.29 -13.20
N ILE A 41 9.36 0.04 -12.42
CA ILE A 41 7.99 -0.11 -12.92
C ILE A 41 7.22 1.18 -12.64
N GLU A 42 6.71 1.81 -13.69
CA GLU A 42 5.73 2.89 -13.56
C GLU A 42 4.33 2.31 -13.34
N THR A 43 3.96 2.14 -12.06
CA THR A 43 2.58 1.78 -11.71
C THR A 43 1.67 3.01 -11.77
N PRO A 44 0.60 3.00 -12.58
CA PRO A 44 -0.38 4.06 -12.60
C PRO A 44 -1.15 4.12 -11.28
N GLU A 45 -1.57 5.33 -10.89
CA GLU A 45 -2.22 5.58 -9.59
C GLU A 45 -3.45 4.71 -9.36
N ARG A 46 -4.28 4.56 -10.40
CA ARG A 46 -5.49 3.73 -10.35
C ARG A 46 -5.18 2.29 -9.95
N GLU A 47 -4.16 1.69 -10.56
CA GLU A 47 -3.77 0.30 -10.28
C GLU A 47 -3.19 0.14 -8.87
N ALA A 48 -2.32 1.08 -8.45
CA ALA A 48 -1.79 1.09 -7.10
C ALA A 48 -2.90 1.24 -6.05
N ARG A 49 -3.91 2.08 -6.31
CA ARG A 49 -5.06 2.28 -5.43
C ARG A 49 -5.97 1.06 -5.35
N GLU A 50 -6.21 0.38 -6.47
CA GLU A 50 -6.94 -0.89 -6.49
C GLU A 50 -6.23 -1.96 -5.66
N LYS A 51 -4.89 -2.06 -5.76
CA LYS A 51 -4.08 -2.98 -4.94
C LYS A 51 -4.15 -2.67 -3.46
N VAL A 52 -3.96 -1.41 -3.08
CA VAL A 52 -4.09 -0.96 -1.69
C VAL A 52 -5.48 -1.31 -1.14
N ARG A 53 -6.55 -0.97 -1.87
CA ARG A 53 -7.93 -1.29 -1.46
C ARG A 53 -8.20 -2.77 -1.29
N ALA A 54 -7.70 -3.60 -2.23
CA ALA A 54 -7.85 -5.04 -2.16
C ALA A 54 -7.19 -5.60 -0.88
N HIS A 55 -5.96 -5.18 -0.60
CA HIS A 55 -5.23 -5.64 0.57
C HIS A 55 -5.82 -5.18 1.91
N THR A 56 -6.30 -3.93 1.98
CA THR A 56 -6.96 -3.43 3.19
C THR A 56 -8.27 -4.19 3.47
N ARG A 57 -9.04 -4.54 2.42
CA ARG A 57 -10.25 -5.38 2.57
C ARG A 57 -9.93 -6.81 3.01
N GLU A 58 -8.87 -7.42 2.50
CA GLU A 58 -8.48 -8.79 2.87
C GLU A 58 -8.00 -8.90 4.33
N ARG A 59 -7.33 -7.86 4.87
CA ARG A 59 -6.98 -7.83 6.30
C ARG A 59 -8.19 -7.65 7.22
N GLY A 60 -9.22 -6.93 6.78
CA GLY A 60 -10.47 -6.76 7.54
C GLY A 60 -11.38 -8.00 7.51
N ALA A 61 -11.22 -8.90 6.54
CA ALA A 61 -12.07 -10.08 6.35
C ALA A 61 -11.63 -11.33 7.13
N ARG A 62 -10.47 -11.31 7.80
CA ARG A 62 -10.05 -12.36 8.74
C ARG A 62 -10.38 -11.95 10.17
N ARG A 63 -11.66 -12.01 10.53
CA ARG A 63 -12.09 -12.04 11.93
C ARG A 63 -13.10 -13.16 12.14
#